data_AF-A0A7C8YBF0-F1
#
_entry.id   AF-A0A7C8YBF0-F1
#
_cell.length_a   1.000
_cell.length_b   1.000
_cell.length_c   1.000
_cell.angle_alpha   90.00
_cell.angle_beta   90.00
_cell.angle_gamma   90.00
#
_symmetry.space_group_name_H-M   'P 1'
#
loop_
_entity.id
_entity.type
_entity.pdbx_description
1 polymer ?
#
loop_
_entity_poly.entity_id
_entity_poly.type
_entity_poly.pdbx_seq_one_letter_code
_entity_poly.pdbx_strand_id
1 'polypeptide(L)'
;LNFCQAISLPVQGRIFTWKKRIHGHLIYEKLDRAIGRHDWCSQYPDSSVSAGPFTCSDHSYVLRDTNSAHLLQRKTIFRYQPNWSSYVEVQRTVCKEWTGRTYGTAMFRFS
;
A
#
# COMPACT_ATOMS: atom_id res chain seq x y z
N LEU A 1 4.35 25.28 -17.36
CA LEU A 1 3.56 24.02 -17.42
C LEU A 1 2.89 23.83 -18.77
N ASN A 2 2.16 24.82 -19.30
CA ASN A 2 1.43 24.69 -20.57
C ASN A 2 2.31 24.39 -21.80
N PHE A 3 3.51 24.99 -21.88
CA PHE A 3 4.46 24.73 -22.99
C PHE A 3 4.95 23.26 -23.03
N CYS A 4 4.97 22.57 -21.89
CA CYS A 4 5.51 21.21 -21.77
C CYS A 4 4.40 20.15 -21.70
N GLN A 5 3.13 20.55 -21.86
CA GLN A 5 1.93 19.72 -21.67
C GLN A 5 1.97 18.93 -20.34
N ALA A 6 2.39 19.59 -19.26
CA ALA A 6 2.55 18.97 -17.95
C ALA A 6 1.44 19.41 -16.99
N ILE A 7 0.94 18.46 -16.20
CA ILE A 7 -0.12 18.64 -15.22
C ILE A 7 0.37 18.35 -13.81
N SER A 8 -0.21 19.06 -12.83
CA SER A 8 -0.01 18.70 -11.43
C SER A 8 -0.79 17.43 -11.12
N LEU A 9 -0.14 16.50 -10.44
CA LEU A 9 -0.72 15.21 -10.12
C LEU A 9 -1.31 15.25 -8.71
N PRO A 10 -2.49 14.65 -8.50
CA PRO A 10 -3.10 14.59 -7.18
C PRO A 10 -2.29 13.66 -6.26
N VAL A 11 -1.97 14.14 -5.06
CA VAL A 11 -1.35 13.34 -4.00
C VAL A 11 -2.47 12.66 -3.21
N GLN A 12 -2.42 11.34 -3.12
CA GLN A 12 -3.34 10.51 -2.36
C GLN A 12 -2.87 10.38 -0.90
N GLY A 13 -3.84 10.28 0.01
CA GLY A 13 -3.56 10.10 1.44
C GLY A 13 -3.07 11.39 2.11
N ARG A 14 -1.89 11.33 2.74
CA ARG A 14 -1.31 12.48 3.45
C ARG A 14 -0.89 13.53 2.43
N ILE A 15 -1.39 14.76 2.59
CA ILE A 15 -1.15 15.86 1.63
C ILE A 15 -0.04 16.83 2.05
N PHE A 16 0.36 16.81 3.32
CA PHE A 16 1.46 17.65 3.82
C PHE A 16 2.79 16.92 3.64
N THR A 17 3.76 17.63 3.11
CA THR A 17 5.10 17.10 2.80
C THR A 17 6.18 17.77 3.63
N TRP A 18 5.82 18.78 4.42
CA TRP A 18 6.72 19.45 5.34
C TRP A 18 6.08 19.63 6.71
N LYS A 19 6.89 19.56 7.76
CA LYS A 19 6.49 19.89 9.13
C LYS A 19 7.60 20.59 9.88
N LYS A 20 7.26 21.53 10.76
CA LYS A 20 8.22 22.15 11.68
C LYS A 20 7.56 22.59 12.97
N ARG A 21 8.32 22.56 14.07
CA ARG A 21 7.89 23.15 15.33
C ARG A 21 8.39 24.59 15.43
N ILE A 22 7.49 25.55 15.54
CA ILE A 22 7.77 26.99 15.63
C ILE A 22 7.02 27.53 16.86
N HIS A 23 7.74 28.17 17.78
CA HIS A 23 7.18 28.71 19.04
C HIS A 23 6.31 27.69 19.81
N GLY A 24 6.72 26.42 19.84
CA GLY A 24 5.97 25.34 20.50
C GLY A 24 4.84 24.71 19.67
N HIS A 25 4.41 25.36 18.60
CA HIS A 25 3.36 24.87 17.71
C HIS A 25 3.94 23.98 16.61
N LEU A 26 3.29 22.85 16.33
CA LEU A 26 3.65 21.98 15.20
C LEU A 26 2.85 22.40 13.98
N ILE A 27 3.56 22.86 12.94
CA ILE A 27 3.00 23.36 11.69
C ILE A 27 3.26 22.32 10.60
N TYR A 28 2.28 22.13 9.71
CA TYR A 28 2.38 21.28 8.53
C TYR A 28 2.07 22.08 7.28
N GLU A 29 2.88 21.89 6.25
CA GLU A 29 2.69 22.56 4.96
C GLU A 29 2.82 21.57 3.79
N LYS A 30 2.18 21.92 2.67
CA LYS A 30 2.30 21.19 1.42
C LYS A 30 3.23 21.98 0.49
N LEU A 31 4.51 21.66 0.56
CA LEU A 31 5.55 22.37 -0.20
C LEU A 31 5.98 21.62 -1.47
N ASP A 32 5.83 20.30 -1.47
CA ASP A 32 6.27 19.44 -2.58
C ASP A 32 5.09 19.06 -3.48
N ARG A 33 5.32 19.06 -4.79
CA ARG A 33 4.31 18.71 -5.81
C ARG A 33 4.89 17.75 -6.83
N ALA A 34 4.10 16.72 -7.18
CA ALA A 34 4.40 15.88 -8.32
C ALA A 34 3.80 16.47 -9.60
N ILE A 35 4.60 16.54 -10.65
CA ILE A 35 4.21 17.08 -11.95
C ILE A 35 4.55 16.02 -13.00
N GLY A 36 3.60 15.70 -13.87
CA GLY A 36 3.77 14.71 -14.93
C GLY A 36 3.41 15.29 -16.29
N ARG A 37 4.14 14.88 -17.33
CA ARG A 37 3.73 15.18 -18.71
C ARG A 37 2.51 14.34 -19.09
N HIS A 38 1.68 14.89 -19.97
CA HIS A 38 0.44 14.25 -20.40
C HIS A 38 0.69 12.89 -21.06
N ASP A 39 1.64 12.82 -22.00
CA ASP A 39 2.02 11.59 -22.69
C ASP A 39 2.55 10.50 -21.75
N TRP A 40 3.25 10.88 -20.70
CA TRP A 40 3.70 9.94 -19.66
C TRP A 40 2.51 9.46 -18.82
N CYS A 41 1.59 10.36 -18.44
CA CYS A 41 0.41 9.97 -17.68
C CYS A 41 -0.51 9.02 -18.47
N SER A 42 -0.55 9.17 -19.80
CA SER A 42 -1.24 8.23 -20.69
C SER A 42 -0.58 6.85 -20.73
N GLN A 43 0.75 6.76 -20.58
CA GLN A 43 1.46 5.47 -20.52
C GLN A 43 1.28 4.76 -19.18
N TYR A 44 1.08 5.51 -18.09
CA TYR A 44 0.86 4.97 -16.75
C TYR A 44 -0.47 5.49 -16.15
N PRO A 45 -1.61 5.08 -16.71
CA PRO A 45 -2.92 5.59 -16.31
C PRO A 45 -3.26 5.24 -14.86
N ASP A 46 -2.78 4.09 -14.37
CA ASP A 46 -2.96 3.62 -12.99
C ASP A 46 -1.86 4.12 -12.05
N SER A 47 -1.07 5.11 -12.45
CA SER A 47 -0.03 5.63 -11.56
C SER A 47 -0.62 6.51 -10.47
N SER A 48 -0.10 6.40 -9.25
CA SER A 48 -0.52 7.19 -8.10
C SER A 48 0.65 7.99 -7.53
N VAL A 49 0.33 9.08 -6.86
CA VAL A 49 1.30 9.86 -6.07
C VAL A 49 0.85 9.80 -4.62
N SER A 50 1.75 9.56 -3.68
CA SER A 50 1.46 9.62 -2.24
C SER A 50 2.59 10.31 -1.48
N ALA A 51 2.28 10.88 -0.31
CA ALA A 51 3.32 11.33 0.62
C ALA A 51 3.57 10.25 1.69
N GLY A 52 4.84 10.04 2.01
CA GLY A 52 5.27 9.06 2.99
C GLY A 52 4.99 9.44 4.45
N PRO A 53 5.48 8.63 5.40
CA PRO A 53 5.63 9.08 6.78
C PRO A 53 6.71 10.17 6.88
N PHE A 54 6.57 11.02 7.89
CA PHE A 54 7.68 11.88 8.31
C PHE A 54 8.64 11.05 9.15
N THR A 55 9.93 11.12 8.84
CA THR A 55 11.00 10.42 9.56
C THR A 55 11.81 11.42 10.38
N CYS A 56 13.13 11.39 10.29
CA CYS A 56 14.04 12.36 10.91
C CYS A 56 14.12 13.69 10.14
N SER A 57 13.66 13.75 8.89
CA SER A 57 13.56 14.99 8.12
C SER A 57 12.29 15.76 8.46
N ASP A 58 12.37 17.08 8.36
CA ASP A 58 11.22 17.98 8.34
C ASP A 58 10.40 17.84 7.05
N HIS A 59 10.98 17.26 5.99
CA HIS A 59 10.27 16.83 4.79
C HIS A 59 9.86 15.36 4.84
N SER A 60 8.72 15.06 4.23
CA SER A 60 8.30 13.71 3.87
C SER A 60 8.54 13.50 2.37
N TYR A 61 8.90 12.28 1.99
CA TYR A 61 9.08 11.96 0.58
C TYR A 61 7.74 11.95 -0.17
N VAL A 62 7.78 12.31 -1.44
CA VAL A 62 6.69 12.12 -2.39
C VAL A 62 7.03 10.92 -3.27
N LEU A 63 6.19 9.89 -3.24
CA LEU A 63 6.37 8.66 -3.99
C LEU A 63 5.42 8.65 -5.19
N ARG A 64 5.97 8.38 -6.38
CA ARG A 64 5.19 8.01 -7.57
C ARG A 64 5.24 6.49 -7.74
N ASP A 65 4.09 5.86 -7.71
CA ASP A 65 3.95 4.44 -8.04
C ASP A 65 3.36 4.33 -9.45
N THR A 66 4.09 3.73 -10.38
CA THR A 66 3.64 3.47 -11.76
C THR A 66 2.86 2.18 -11.91
N ASN A 67 2.81 1.35 -10.86
CA ASN A 67 2.24 0.01 -10.88
C ASN A 67 1.15 -0.19 -9.81
N SER A 68 0.39 0.85 -9.50
CA SER A 68 -0.55 0.81 -8.37
C SER A 68 -1.71 -0.18 -8.56
N ALA A 69 -1.96 -0.60 -9.81
CA ALA A 69 -2.90 -1.69 -10.12
C ALA A 69 -2.57 -3.01 -9.39
N HIS A 70 -1.29 -3.29 -9.09
CA HIS A 70 -0.91 -4.48 -8.31
C HIS A 70 -1.30 -4.39 -6.83
N LEU A 71 -1.51 -3.18 -6.28
CA LEU A 71 -1.95 -3.00 -4.89
C LEU A 71 -3.47 -3.16 -4.74
N LEU A 72 -4.24 -2.98 -5.82
CA LEU A 72 -5.68 -3.27 -5.86
C LEU A 72 -5.97 -4.77 -5.78
N GLN A 73 -5.00 -5.62 -6.14
CA GLN A 73 -4.96 -6.98 -5.61
C GLN A 73 -4.57 -6.90 -4.13
N ARG A 74 -5.46 -6.38 -3.28
CA ARG A 74 -5.40 -6.64 -1.84
C ARG A 74 -5.13 -8.13 -1.73
N LYS A 75 -3.95 -8.53 -1.26
CA LYS A 75 -3.73 -9.89 -0.80
C LYS A 75 -4.88 -10.14 0.16
N THR A 76 -5.85 -10.93 -0.27
CA THR A 76 -6.96 -11.33 0.57
C THR A 76 -6.31 -12.13 1.68
N ILE A 77 -6.12 -11.48 2.83
CA ILE A 77 -5.59 -12.17 4.00
C ILE A 77 -6.64 -13.22 4.32
N PHE A 78 -6.25 -14.49 4.21
CA PHE A 78 -7.12 -15.58 4.60
C PHE A 78 -7.53 -15.35 6.06
N ARG A 79 -8.83 -15.25 6.30
CA ARG A 79 -9.40 -15.13 7.64
C ARG A 79 -10.33 -16.30 7.85
N TYR A 80 -9.92 -17.20 8.74
CA TYR A 80 -10.76 -18.30 9.17
C TYR A 80 -12.03 -17.76 9.84
N GLN A 81 -13.20 -18.25 9.43
CA GLN A 81 -14.47 -17.94 10.08
C GLN A 81 -14.84 -19.08 11.04
N PRO A 82 -15.19 -18.80 12.31
CA PRO A 82 -15.46 -19.84 13.30
C PRO A 82 -16.57 -20.84 12.91
N ASN A 83 -17.55 -20.39 12.13
CA ASN A 83 -18.63 -21.25 11.62
C ASN A 83 -18.13 -22.28 10.59
N TRP A 84 -16.92 -22.16 10.05
CA TRP A 84 -16.39 -23.14 9.13
C TRP A 84 -16.15 -24.50 9.79
N SER A 85 -15.91 -24.53 11.10
CA SER A 85 -15.78 -25.76 11.88
C SER A 85 -17.03 -26.62 11.86
N SER A 86 -18.22 -26.04 11.66
CA SER A 86 -19.48 -26.80 11.63
C SER A 86 -19.77 -27.47 10.28
N TYR A 87 -19.06 -27.11 9.21
CA TYR A 87 -19.26 -27.74 7.89
C TYR A 87 -18.40 -29.01 7.76
N VAL A 88 -19.05 -30.13 7.47
CA VAL A 88 -18.38 -31.44 7.34
C VAL A 88 -17.35 -31.45 6.19
N GLU A 89 -17.58 -30.66 5.15
CA GLU A 89 -16.71 -30.51 4.00
C GLU A 89 -15.40 -29.83 4.37
N VAL A 90 -15.44 -28.84 5.28
CA VAL A 90 -14.25 -28.16 5.79
C VAL A 90 -13.43 -29.15 6.62
N GLN A 91 -14.08 -29.88 7.53
CA GLN A 91 -13.42 -30.91 8.34
C GLN A 91 -12.75 -31.98 7.47
N ARG A 92 -13.48 -32.50 6.47
CA ARG A 92 -12.96 -33.51 5.53
C ARG A 92 -11.74 -32.99 4.77
N THR A 93 -11.82 -31.77 4.26
CA THR A 93 -10.71 -31.13 3.51
C THR A 93 -9.49 -30.96 4.39
N VAL A 94 -9.67 -30.42 5.61
CA VAL A 94 -8.58 -30.24 6.56
C VAL A 94 -7.94 -31.58 6.90
N CYS A 95 -8.71 -32.60 7.28
CA CYS A 95 -8.16 -33.92 7.61
C CYS A 95 -7.39 -34.54 6.43
N LYS A 96 -7.93 -34.43 5.20
CA LYS A 96 -7.27 -34.95 4.01
C LYS A 96 -5.93 -34.25 3.77
N GLU A 97 -5.91 -32.92 3.73
CA GLU A 97 -4.69 -32.17 3.39
C GLU A 97 -3.66 -32.17 4.54
N TRP A 98 -4.10 -32.31 5.80
CA TRP A 98 -3.19 -32.41 6.96
C TRP A 98 -2.38 -33.72 7.00
N THR A 99 -2.86 -34.76 6.31
CA THR A 99 -2.12 -36.03 6.15
C THR A 99 -1.15 -36.01 4.98
N GLY A 100 -1.20 -34.98 4.12
CA GLY A 100 -0.31 -34.81 2.99
C GLY A 100 1.12 -34.46 3.41
N ARG A 101 2.11 -35.01 2.71
CA ARG A 101 3.53 -34.67 2.95
C ARG A 101 3.80 -33.28 2.36
N THR A 102 3.91 -32.27 3.22
CA THR A 102 4.26 -30.91 2.80
C THR A 102 5.77 -30.77 2.64
N TYR A 103 6.25 -30.29 1.49
CA TYR A 103 7.64 -29.90 1.30
C TYR A 103 7.81 -28.44 1.77
N GLY A 104 8.35 -28.26 2.97
CA GLY A 104 8.58 -26.94 3.58
C GLY A 104 9.00 -27.05 5.05
N THR A 105 9.28 -25.91 5.69
CA THR A 105 9.62 -25.86 7.12
C THR A 105 8.37 -26.09 7.94
N ALA A 106 8.32 -27.17 8.73
CA ALA A 106 7.23 -27.42 9.66
C ALA A 106 7.19 -26.28 10.69
N MET A 107 6.13 -25.47 10.67
CA MET A 107 5.86 -24.52 11.75
C MET A 107 5.44 -25.34 12.98
N PHE A 108 6.14 -25.15 14.09
CA PHE A 108 6.20 -26.01 15.29
C PHE A 108 4.91 -26.74 15.67
N ARG A 109 5.05 -28.04 15.89
CA ARG A 109 4.07 -28.90 16.57
C ARG A 109 4.08 -28.51 18.05
N PHE A 110 2.99 -27.98 18.58
CA PHE A 110 2.83 -27.87 20.02
C PHE A 110 2.76 -29.29 20.60
N SER A 111 3.73 -29.59 21.47
CA SER A 111 3.72 -30.74 22.37
C SER A 111 2.67 -30.56 23.46
#